data_AF-A0AAU7G668-F1
#
_entry.id   AF-A0AAU7G668-F1
#
_cell.length_a   1.000
_cell.length_b   1.000
_cell.length_c   1.000
_cell.angle_alpha   90.00
_cell.angle_beta   90.00
_cell.angle_gamma   90.00
#
_symmetry.space_group_name_H-M   'P 1'
#
loop_
_entity.id
_entity.type
_entity.pdbx_description
1 polymer ?
#
loop_
_entity_poly.entity_id
_entity_poly.type
_entity_poly.pdbx_seq_one_letter_code
_entity_poly.pdbx_strand_id
1 'polypeptide(L)'
;MEQNGCYAGLYISRSPLQNYISPTVAQRYAIWIAEYGPRCNYGGNYGIWQHYSTGSVPGVSGNCDLDYAYIDYAAVIDKKQPVTRKNPDQLAAEVLNGQWGNGVDRQKRLTAAGYDYSVVQEKVNKLLNRKSVDQIAREVIRGSWGNGNERITRLKQAGYDPIQIQKRVNQLL
;
A
#
# COMPACT_ATOMS: atom_id res chain seq x y z
N MET A 1 4.51 -20.52 18.76
CA MET A 1 5.17 -20.38 17.44
C MET A 1 6.53 -19.71 17.56
N GLU A 2 6.64 -18.46 18.03
CA GLU A 2 7.94 -17.76 18.14
C GLU A 2 8.92 -18.46 19.10
N GLN A 3 8.43 -19.00 20.22
CA GLN A 3 9.25 -19.82 21.14
C GLN A 3 9.85 -21.08 20.50
N ASN A 4 9.27 -21.53 19.38
CA ASN A 4 9.76 -22.68 18.60
C ASN A 4 10.60 -22.25 17.39
N GLY A 5 11.04 -20.99 17.34
CA GLY A 5 11.88 -20.46 16.26
C GLY A 5 11.12 -20.04 14.99
N CYS A 6 9.78 -20.10 14.99
CA CYS A 6 8.99 -19.65 13.85
C CYS A 6 8.84 -18.12 13.84
N TYR A 7 8.84 -17.51 12.66
CA TYR A 7 8.49 -16.10 12.50
C TYR A 7 6.97 -15.95 12.40
N ALA A 8 6.36 -15.20 13.35
CA ALA A 8 4.91 -15.10 13.45
C ALA A 8 4.33 -13.90 12.69
N GLY A 9 3.16 -14.13 12.07
CA GLY A 9 2.38 -13.11 11.37
C GLY A 9 0.88 -13.26 11.63
N LEU A 10 0.13 -12.21 11.30
CA LEU A 10 -1.32 -12.17 11.31
C LEU A 10 -1.83 -12.12 9.87
N TYR A 11 -2.55 -13.16 9.47
CA TYR A 11 -3.41 -13.14 8.28
C TYR A 11 -4.82 -12.70 8.70
N ILE A 12 -5.34 -11.63 8.10
CA ILE A 12 -6.61 -11.04 8.54
C ILE A 12 -7.23 -10.11 7.48
N SER A 13 -8.56 -10.10 7.36
CA SER A 13 -9.26 -9.16 6.49
C SER A 13 -9.10 -7.70 6.98
N ARG A 14 -9.12 -6.72 6.07
CA ARG A 14 -8.92 -5.30 6.43
C ARG A 14 -9.81 -4.82 7.58
N SER A 15 -11.12 -5.08 7.52
CA SER A 15 -12.07 -4.52 8.51
C SER A 15 -11.76 -4.98 9.94
N PRO A 16 -11.60 -6.29 10.21
CA PRO A 16 -11.16 -6.74 11.53
C PRO A 16 -9.79 -6.20 11.97
N LEU A 17 -8.80 -6.16 11.07
CA LEU A 17 -7.49 -5.58 11.36
C LEU A 17 -7.58 -4.11 11.79
N GLN A 18 -8.45 -3.35 11.14
CA GLN A 18 -8.62 -1.91 11.40
C GLN A 18 -9.41 -1.63 12.68
N ASN A 19 -10.41 -2.46 12.99
CA ASN A 19 -11.39 -2.15 14.03
C ASN A 19 -11.16 -2.89 15.35
N TYR A 20 -10.45 -4.02 15.33
CA TYR A 20 -10.35 -4.92 16.50
C TYR A 20 -8.91 -5.25 16.90
N ILE A 21 -7.92 -4.99 16.06
CA ILE A 21 -6.52 -5.22 16.40
C ILE A 21 -5.88 -3.90 16.84
N SER A 22 -5.30 -3.89 18.03
CA SER A 22 -4.62 -2.70 18.52
C SER A 22 -3.38 -2.38 17.66
N PRO A 23 -3.04 -1.10 17.48
CA PRO A 23 -1.84 -0.71 16.72
C PRO A 23 -0.57 -1.39 17.22
N THR A 24 -0.43 -1.57 18.54
CA THR A 24 0.73 -2.23 19.15
C THR A 24 0.84 -3.70 18.75
N VAL A 25 -0.29 -4.42 18.67
CA VAL A 25 -0.30 -5.82 18.21
C VAL A 25 -0.02 -5.88 16.71
N ALA A 26 -0.66 -5.02 15.92
CA ALA A 26 -0.44 -4.95 14.47
C ALA A 26 1.03 -4.60 14.14
N GLN A 27 1.67 -3.75 14.94
CA GLN A 27 3.07 -3.39 14.76
C GLN A 27 4.03 -4.49 15.17
N ARG A 28 3.66 -5.37 16.12
CA ARG A 28 4.53 -6.46 16.58
C ARG A 28 4.70 -7.58 15.55
N TYR A 29 3.64 -7.91 14.81
CA TYR A 29 3.62 -9.06 13.91
C TYR A 29 3.75 -8.66 12.43
N ALA A 30 4.19 -9.60 11.60
CA ALA A 30 4.03 -9.45 10.15
C ALA A 30 2.54 -9.41 9.80
N ILE A 31 2.12 -8.47 8.96
CA ILE A 31 0.72 -8.36 8.54
C ILE A 31 0.59 -8.84 7.11
N TRP A 32 -0.23 -9.87 6.94
CA TRP A 32 -0.76 -10.37 5.68
C TRP A 32 -2.24 -10.00 5.62
N ILE A 33 -2.55 -8.93 4.89
CA ILE A 33 -3.90 -8.38 4.85
C ILE A 33 -4.68 -8.95 3.67
N ALA A 34 -5.94 -9.33 3.91
CA ALA A 34 -6.89 -9.66 2.86
C ALA A 34 -7.84 -8.50 2.56
N GLU A 35 -7.81 -8.01 1.33
CA GLU A 35 -8.76 -7.02 0.82
C GLU A 35 -8.84 -7.10 -0.70
N TYR A 36 -10.01 -7.42 -1.23
CA TYR A 36 -10.17 -7.60 -2.67
C TYR A 36 -10.59 -6.28 -3.33
N GLY A 37 -9.83 -5.85 -4.33
CA GLY A 37 -10.06 -4.59 -5.03
C GLY A 37 -8.81 -4.08 -5.73
N PRO A 38 -8.89 -2.92 -6.40
CA PRO A 38 -7.77 -2.38 -7.19
C PRO A 38 -6.63 -1.81 -6.32
N ARG A 39 -6.83 -1.70 -5.01
CA ARG A 39 -5.82 -1.27 -4.03
C ARG A 39 -6.22 -1.72 -2.63
N CYS A 40 -5.23 -1.91 -1.76
CA CYS A 40 -5.46 -2.00 -0.32
C CYS A 40 -5.77 -0.61 0.25
N ASN A 41 -6.84 -0.50 1.06
CA ASN A 41 -7.28 0.73 1.73
C ASN A 41 -6.89 0.75 3.22
N TYR A 42 -6.08 -0.20 3.68
CA TYR A 42 -5.53 -0.17 5.03
C TYR A 42 -4.40 0.86 5.13
N GLY A 43 -4.58 1.86 6.00
CA GLY A 43 -3.59 2.92 6.20
C GLY A 43 -2.39 2.51 7.06
N GLY A 44 -2.46 1.35 7.72
CA GLY A 44 -1.39 0.82 8.54
C GLY A 44 -0.29 0.12 7.74
N ASN A 45 0.63 -0.47 8.48
CA ASN A 45 1.77 -1.22 7.95
C ASN A 45 1.37 -2.65 7.61
N TYR A 46 1.78 -3.12 6.44
CA TYR A 46 1.59 -4.49 5.99
C TYR A 46 2.69 -4.88 5.01
N GLY A 47 3.02 -6.17 4.99
CA GLY A 47 4.08 -6.69 4.11
C GLY A 47 3.58 -7.70 3.08
N ILE A 48 2.37 -8.23 3.23
CA ILE A 48 1.71 -9.06 2.22
C ILE A 48 0.28 -8.57 2.06
N TRP A 49 -0.20 -8.48 0.83
CA TRP A 49 -1.58 -8.14 0.51
C TRP A 49 -2.19 -9.21 -0.41
N GLN A 50 -3.17 -9.94 0.11
CA GLN A 50 -4.04 -10.81 -0.67
C GLN A 50 -5.09 -9.95 -1.37
N HIS A 51 -4.98 -9.87 -2.69
CA HIS A 51 -5.82 -9.01 -3.52
C HIS A 51 -6.88 -9.78 -4.30
N TYR A 52 -6.78 -11.12 -4.34
CA TYR A 52 -7.71 -12.00 -5.03
C TYR A 52 -7.74 -13.39 -4.39
N SER A 53 -8.88 -14.07 -4.40
CA SER A 53 -9.04 -15.41 -3.82
C SER A 53 -9.53 -16.47 -4.80
N THR A 54 -9.66 -16.10 -6.08
CA THR A 54 -10.18 -16.98 -7.14
C THR A 54 -9.26 -16.96 -8.36
N GLY A 55 -7.97 -16.78 -8.13
CA GLY A 55 -6.94 -16.84 -9.16
C GLY A 55 -6.79 -18.27 -9.69
N SER A 56 -6.11 -18.40 -10.83
CA SER A 56 -5.77 -19.70 -11.42
C SER A 56 -4.29 -19.72 -11.76
N VAL A 57 -3.61 -20.78 -11.33
CA VAL A 57 -2.19 -21.03 -11.63
C VAL A 57 -2.10 -22.35 -12.39
N PRO A 58 -1.46 -22.38 -13.59
CA PRO A 58 -1.30 -23.62 -14.35
C PRO A 58 -0.68 -24.74 -13.50
N GLY A 59 -1.31 -25.91 -13.50
CA GLY A 59 -0.87 -27.06 -12.71
C GLY A 59 -1.41 -27.12 -11.28
N VAL A 60 -2.16 -26.10 -10.82
CA VAL A 60 -2.83 -26.11 -9.51
C VAL A 60 -4.34 -26.26 -9.71
N SER A 61 -4.94 -27.23 -9.02
CA SER A 61 -6.39 -27.46 -9.07
C SER A 61 -7.11 -26.55 -8.08
N GLY A 62 -8.24 -25.96 -8.51
CA GLY A 62 -9.05 -25.07 -7.70
C GLY A 62 -8.57 -23.62 -7.71
N ASN A 63 -9.16 -22.84 -6.82
CA ASN A 63 -8.86 -21.41 -6.69
C ASN A 63 -7.52 -21.20 -5.97
N CYS A 64 -6.74 -20.26 -6.48
CA CYS A 64 -5.52 -19.77 -5.83
C CYS A 64 -5.74 -18.36 -5.29
N ASP A 65 -5.29 -18.14 -4.06
CA ASP A 65 -5.12 -16.78 -3.55
C ASP A 65 -3.95 -16.12 -4.27
N LEU A 66 -4.15 -14.86 -4.68
CA LEU A 66 -3.10 -14.05 -5.31
C LEU A 66 -2.69 -12.95 -4.35
N ASP A 67 -1.38 -12.92 -4.08
CA ASP A 67 -0.77 -12.06 -3.09
C ASP A 67 0.32 -11.20 -3.71
N TYR A 68 0.38 -9.95 -3.28
CA TYR A 68 1.58 -9.13 -3.43
C TYR A 68 2.39 -9.20 -2.14
N ALA A 69 3.59 -9.77 -2.21
CA ALA A 69 4.58 -9.72 -1.14
C ALA A 69 5.51 -8.51 -1.36
N TYR A 70 5.54 -7.60 -0.40
CA TYR A 70 6.31 -6.35 -0.47
C TYR A 70 7.59 -6.37 0.35
N ILE A 71 7.71 -7.37 1.22
CA ILE A 71 8.84 -7.61 2.09
C ILE A 71 9.40 -8.98 1.72
N ASP A 72 10.72 -9.06 1.57
CA ASP A 72 11.43 -10.34 1.39
C ASP A 72 11.47 -11.09 2.72
N TYR A 73 10.35 -11.75 3.05
CA TYR A 73 10.23 -12.50 4.29
C TYR A 73 11.19 -13.69 4.36
N ALA A 74 11.61 -14.25 3.23
CA ALA A 74 12.62 -15.32 3.23
C ALA A 74 13.95 -14.79 3.79
N ALA A 75 14.43 -13.66 3.29
CA ALA A 75 15.65 -13.02 3.80
C ALA A 75 15.51 -12.54 5.26
N VAL A 76 14.34 -12.03 5.65
CA VAL A 76 14.06 -11.62 7.03
C VAL A 76 14.17 -12.81 7.99
N ILE A 77 13.52 -13.93 7.64
CA ILE A 77 13.47 -15.13 8.48
C ILE A 77 14.88 -15.72 8.60
N ASP A 78 15.61 -15.81 7.49
CA ASP A 78 16.97 -16.34 7.45
C ASP A 78 17.95 -15.50 8.30
N LYS A 79 17.89 -14.16 8.16
CA LYS A 79 18.82 -13.25 8.85
C LYS A 79 18.37 -12.84 10.25
N LYS A 80 17.22 -13.34 10.74
CA LYS A 80 16.59 -12.97 12.02
C LYS A 80 16.52 -11.46 12.26
N GLN A 81 16.36 -10.66 11.19
CA GLN A 81 16.42 -9.21 11.31
C GLN A 81 15.10 -8.61 11.82
N PRO A 82 15.15 -7.53 12.63
CA PRO A 82 13.96 -6.77 12.96
C PRO A 82 13.46 -6.04 11.70
N VAL A 83 12.25 -6.36 11.27
CA VAL A 83 11.62 -5.73 10.11
C VAL A 83 11.00 -4.39 10.50
N THR A 84 11.38 -3.31 9.83
CA THR A 84 10.55 -2.10 9.74
C THR A 84 9.46 -2.34 8.70
N ARG A 85 8.19 -2.35 9.10
CA ARG A 85 7.06 -2.91 8.30
C ARG A 85 6.37 -1.89 7.38
N LYS A 86 7.07 -0.87 6.89
CA LYS A 86 6.42 0.21 6.12
C LYS A 86 5.88 -0.33 4.81
N ASN A 87 4.64 0.03 4.49
CA ASN A 87 4.02 -0.36 3.22
C ASN A 87 4.68 0.40 2.04
N PRO A 88 4.53 -0.10 0.79
CA PRO A 88 5.17 0.54 -0.36
C PRO A 88 4.77 1.99 -0.61
N ASP A 89 3.52 2.38 -0.29
CA ASP A 89 3.05 3.75 -0.46
C ASP A 89 3.75 4.73 0.50
N GLN A 90 3.96 4.31 1.75
CA GLN A 90 4.75 5.07 2.73
C GLN A 90 6.23 5.15 2.33
N LEU A 91 6.83 4.03 1.93
CA LEU A 91 8.22 4.01 1.47
C LEU A 91 8.43 4.91 0.25
N ALA A 92 7.49 4.92 -0.68
CA ALA A 92 7.54 5.80 -1.83
C ALA A 92 7.49 7.29 -1.44
N ALA A 93 6.66 7.65 -0.46
CA ALA A 93 6.64 9.01 0.08
C ALA A 93 7.98 9.38 0.74
N GLU A 94 8.60 8.47 1.50
CA GLU A 94 9.91 8.69 2.13
C GLU A 94 11.04 8.83 1.12
N VAL A 95 11.00 8.02 0.05
CA VAL A 95 11.91 8.13 -1.08
C VAL A 95 11.82 9.52 -1.72
N LEU A 96 10.60 10.01 -1.96
CA LEU A 96 10.38 11.35 -2.52
C LEU A 96 10.83 12.47 -1.58
N ASN A 97 10.77 12.25 -0.28
CA ASN A 97 11.33 13.14 0.74
C ASN A 97 12.86 13.02 0.90
N GLY A 98 13.53 12.22 0.07
CA GLY A 98 14.99 12.08 0.05
C GLY A 98 15.58 11.18 1.14
N GLN A 99 14.75 10.50 1.93
CA GLN A 99 15.20 9.73 3.10
C GLN A 99 16.00 8.47 2.74
N TRP A 100 15.83 7.99 1.51
CA TRP A 100 16.43 6.75 1.00
C TRP A 100 17.56 7.00 0.00
N GLY A 101 18.04 8.24 -0.19
CA GLY A 101 19.07 8.53 -1.20
C GLY A 101 18.56 8.41 -2.64
N ASN A 102 19.48 8.35 -3.59
CA ASN A 102 19.19 8.46 -5.03
C ASN A 102 19.85 7.34 -5.85
N GLY A 103 19.17 6.92 -6.94
CA GLY A 103 19.68 5.91 -7.86
C GLY A 103 20.08 4.60 -7.17
N VAL A 104 21.33 4.17 -7.39
CA VAL A 104 21.87 2.91 -6.86
C VAL A 104 21.91 2.89 -5.32
N ASP A 105 22.16 4.03 -4.66
CA ASP A 105 22.17 4.10 -3.19
C ASP A 105 20.80 3.74 -2.61
N ARG A 106 19.74 4.28 -3.21
CA ARG A 106 18.35 3.97 -2.84
C ARG A 106 18.03 2.51 -2.97
N GLN A 107 18.39 1.92 -4.11
CA GLN A 107 18.18 0.50 -4.33
C GLN A 107 18.89 -0.34 -3.26
N LYS A 108 20.17 -0.06 -2.99
CA LYS A 108 20.93 -0.78 -1.95
C LYS A 108 20.28 -0.65 -0.58
N ARG A 109 19.87 0.55 -0.18
CA ARG A 109 19.31 0.80 1.16
C ARG A 109 17.95 0.14 1.34
N LEU A 110 17.07 0.20 0.34
CA LEU A 110 15.76 -0.45 0.39
C LEU A 110 15.90 -1.97 0.42
N THR A 111 16.75 -2.55 -0.45
CA THR A 111 16.99 -4.00 -0.47
C THR A 111 17.67 -4.48 0.81
N ALA A 112 18.62 -3.73 1.37
CA ALA A 112 19.25 -4.06 2.65
C ALA A 112 18.26 -4.05 3.82
N ALA A 113 17.24 -3.18 3.76
CA ALA A 113 16.14 -3.14 4.71
C ALA A 113 15.07 -4.23 4.46
N GLY A 114 15.24 -5.08 3.45
CA GLY A 114 14.34 -6.19 3.11
C GLY A 114 13.12 -5.79 2.28
N TYR A 115 13.12 -4.61 1.66
CA TYR A 115 12.02 -4.16 0.79
C TYR A 115 12.26 -4.54 -0.68
N ASP A 116 11.17 -4.82 -1.39
CA ASP A 116 11.21 -4.92 -2.84
C ASP A 116 11.36 -3.53 -3.48
N TYR A 117 12.55 -3.26 -4.01
CA TYR A 117 12.88 -2.00 -4.67
C TYR A 117 11.94 -1.71 -5.86
N SER A 118 11.59 -2.72 -6.65
CA SER A 118 10.81 -2.54 -7.88
C SER A 118 9.40 -2.04 -7.57
N VAL A 119 8.77 -2.63 -6.55
CA VAL A 119 7.45 -2.20 -6.07
C VAL A 119 7.52 -0.77 -5.52
N VAL A 120 8.49 -0.47 -4.67
CA VAL A 120 8.64 0.87 -4.09
C VAL A 120 8.86 1.90 -5.20
N GLN A 121 9.68 1.58 -6.20
CA GLN A 121 9.97 2.48 -7.31
C GLN A 121 8.76 2.66 -8.23
N GLU A 122 7.93 1.64 -8.45
CA GLU A 122 6.66 1.78 -9.17
C GLU A 122 5.72 2.76 -8.46
N LYS A 123 5.60 2.65 -7.12
CA LYS A 123 4.81 3.60 -6.32
C LYS A 123 5.38 5.02 -6.37
N VAL A 124 6.71 5.18 -6.33
CA VAL A 124 7.37 6.49 -6.51
C VAL A 124 7.00 7.10 -7.87
N ASN A 125 7.09 6.32 -8.95
CA ASN A 125 6.73 6.79 -10.29
C ASN A 125 5.26 7.19 -10.39
N LYS A 126 4.37 6.40 -9.76
CA LYS A 126 2.94 6.71 -9.68
C LYS A 126 2.66 8.01 -8.93
N LEU A 127 3.40 8.28 -7.86
CA LEU A 127 3.28 9.52 -7.09
C LEU A 127 3.84 10.73 -7.85
N LEU A 128 4.95 10.60 -8.57
CA LEU A 128 5.50 11.67 -9.42
C LEU A 128 4.55 12.05 -10.56
N ASN A 129 3.84 11.08 -11.11
CA ASN A 129 2.85 11.31 -12.17
C ASN A 129 1.45 11.67 -11.65
N ARG A 130 1.27 11.79 -10.31
CA ARG A 130 -0.02 12.11 -9.71
C ARG A 130 -0.29 13.61 -9.82
N LYS A 131 -1.47 13.97 -10.35
CA LYS A 131 -1.91 15.37 -10.42
C LYS A 131 -2.14 15.93 -9.01
N SER A 132 -1.78 17.19 -8.81
CA SER A 132 -2.01 17.91 -7.57
C SER A 132 -3.50 18.12 -7.28
N VAL A 133 -3.82 18.36 -6.01
CA VAL A 133 -5.18 18.73 -5.56
C VAL A 133 -5.72 19.93 -6.35
N ASP A 134 -4.87 20.91 -6.67
CA ASP A 134 -5.24 22.07 -7.47
C ASP A 134 -5.60 21.72 -8.91
N GLN A 135 -4.81 20.86 -9.56
CA GLN A 135 -5.10 20.40 -10.92
C GLN A 135 -6.42 19.63 -10.96
N ILE A 136 -6.64 18.74 -9.99
CA ILE A 136 -7.88 17.97 -9.88
C ILE A 136 -9.08 18.88 -9.57
N ALA A 137 -8.94 19.87 -8.67
CA ALA A 137 -10.02 20.81 -8.37
C ALA A 137 -10.44 21.61 -9.63
N ARG A 138 -9.49 22.06 -10.46
CA ARG A 138 -9.79 22.71 -11.74
C ARG A 138 -10.47 21.77 -12.75
N GLU A 139 -10.08 20.50 -12.78
CA GLU A 139 -10.77 19.49 -13.61
C GLU A 139 -12.20 19.21 -13.12
N VAL A 140 -12.43 19.23 -11.81
CA VAL A 140 -13.76 19.11 -11.22
C VAL A 140 -14.64 20.30 -11.62
N ILE A 141 -14.12 21.53 -11.53
CA ILE A 141 -14.85 22.74 -11.96
C ILE A 141 -15.21 22.68 -13.45
N ARG A 142 -14.32 22.15 -14.29
CA ARG A 142 -14.58 21.93 -15.73
C ARG A 142 -15.52 20.76 -16.03
N GLY A 143 -15.97 20.01 -15.02
CA GLY A 143 -16.89 18.88 -15.17
C GLY A 143 -16.23 17.56 -15.59
N SER A 144 -14.90 17.47 -15.66
CA SER A 144 -14.19 16.26 -16.12
C SER A 144 -14.36 15.04 -15.19
N TRP A 145 -14.85 15.26 -13.97
CA TRP A 145 -15.02 14.22 -12.95
C TRP A 145 -16.48 13.81 -12.72
N GLY A 146 -17.42 14.30 -13.54
CA GLY A 146 -18.84 14.04 -13.34
C GLY A 146 -19.44 14.82 -12.17
N ASN A 147 -20.66 14.46 -11.76
CA ASN A 147 -21.47 15.21 -10.80
C ASN A 147 -21.95 14.37 -9.62
N GLY A 148 -22.11 15.00 -8.44
CA GLY A 148 -22.60 14.34 -7.23
C GLY A 148 -21.83 13.07 -6.86
N ASN A 149 -22.53 11.95 -6.72
CA ASN A 149 -21.96 10.66 -6.32
C ASN A 149 -20.98 10.06 -7.34
N GLU A 150 -21.15 10.36 -8.63
CA GLU A 150 -20.22 9.87 -9.67
C GLU A 150 -18.82 10.44 -9.44
N ARG A 151 -18.73 11.74 -9.16
CA ARG A 151 -17.48 12.44 -8.83
C ARG A 151 -16.80 11.85 -7.61
N ILE A 152 -17.57 11.64 -6.54
CA ILE A 152 -17.06 11.08 -5.29
C ILE A 152 -16.46 9.69 -5.56
N THR A 153 -17.15 8.84 -6.33
CA THR A 153 -16.68 7.50 -6.69
C THR A 153 -15.39 7.55 -7.50
N ARG A 154 -15.35 8.37 -8.56
CA ARG A 154 -14.16 8.49 -9.43
C ARG A 154 -12.94 9.02 -8.67
N LEU A 155 -13.13 10.04 -7.83
CA LEU A 155 -12.06 10.59 -7.00
C LEU A 155 -11.50 9.52 -6.05
N LYS A 156 -12.36 8.77 -5.35
CA LYS A 156 -11.95 7.67 -4.46
C LYS A 156 -11.21 6.55 -5.20
N GLN A 157 -11.68 6.17 -6.39
CA GLN A 157 -11.04 5.17 -7.25
C GLN A 157 -9.64 5.62 -7.71
N ALA A 158 -9.50 6.89 -8.08
CA ALA A 158 -8.20 7.50 -8.41
C ALA A 158 -7.33 7.82 -7.17
N GLY A 159 -7.81 7.50 -5.97
CA GLY A 159 -7.10 7.65 -4.70
C GLY A 159 -7.08 9.07 -4.13
N TYR A 160 -7.90 9.98 -4.64
CA TYR A 160 -8.06 11.33 -4.08
C TYR A 160 -9.09 11.33 -2.94
N ASP A 161 -8.90 12.21 -1.96
CA ASP A 161 -9.90 12.50 -0.93
C ASP A 161 -10.95 13.48 -1.51
N PRO A 162 -12.21 13.06 -1.71
CA PRO A 162 -13.24 13.93 -2.26
C PRO A 162 -13.52 15.15 -1.40
N ILE A 163 -13.36 15.06 -0.07
CA ILE A 163 -13.60 16.17 0.85
C ILE A 163 -12.52 17.24 0.66
N GLN A 164 -11.26 16.83 0.59
CA GLN A 164 -10.14 17.74 0.32
C GLN A 164 -10.29 18.43 -1.05
N ILE A 165 -10.63 17.66 -2.09
CA ILE A 165 -10.85 18.22 -3.44
C ILE A 165 -12.02 19.20 -3.42
N GLN A 166 -13.15 18.86 -2.80
CA GLN A 166 -14.31 19.75 -2.74
C GLN A 166 -14.00 21.03 -1.96
N LYS A 167 -13.26 20.93 -0.84
CA LYS A 167 -12.77 22.10 -0.11
C LYS A 167 -11.92 23.00 -1.00
N ARG A 168 -11.05 22.42 -1.84
CA ARG A 168 -10.23 23.21 -2.78
C ARG A 168 -11.05 23.82 -3.90
N VAL A 169 -12.03 23.10 -4.45
CA VAL A 169 -12.98 23.63 -5.45
C VAL A 169 -13.69 24.87 -4.91
N ASN A 170 -14.19 24.82 -3.67
CA ASN A 170 -14.88 25.95 -3.06
C ASN A 170 -13.99 27.18 -2.83
N GLN A 171 -12.65 27.02 -2.77
CA GLN A 171 -11.70 28.13 -2.66
C GLN A 171 -11.34 28.76 -4.01
N LEU A 172 -11.63 28.07 -5.11
CA LEU A 172 -11.33 28.51 -6.48
C LEU A 172 -12.54 29.16 -7.18
N LEU A 173 -13.70 29.14 -6.52
CA LEU A 173 -14.95 29.80 -6.90
C LEU A 173 -15.09 31.08 -6.08
#